data_AF-A0A432MP80-F1
#
_entry.id   AF-A0A432MP80-F1
#
_cell.length_a   1.000
_cell.length_b   1.000
_cell.length_c   1.000
_cell.angle_alpha   90.00
_cell.angle_beta   90.00
_cell.angle_gamma   90.00
#
_symmetry.space_group_name_H-M   'P 1'
#
loop_
_entity.id
_entity.type
_entity.pdbx_description
1 polymer ?
#
loop_
_entity_poly.entity_id
_entity_poly.type
_entity_poly.pdbx_seq_one_letter_code
_entity_poly.pdbx_strand_id
1 'polypeptide(L)'
;MSRTVLTTMPGSAPYRRLQVSLEQDGDGKLLICLAEQDYAEGIGWFTQRSLALDPRQWARLQAALGSAEAREAIVPAAEERPATLPFPGPKPPHRFRLAAGDGSE
;
A
#
# COMPACT_ATOMS: atom_id res chain seq x y z
N MET A 1 -12.30 31.35 11.61
CA MET A 1 -11.70 30.08 12.03
C MET A 1 -10.24 30.08 11.64
N SER A 2 -9.34 29.96 12.62
CA SER A 2 -7.91 29.79 12.38
C SER A 2 -7.62 28.33 12.08
N ARG A 3 -6.77 28.08 11.08
CA ARG A 3 -6.35 26.74 10.66
C ARG A 3 -4.85 26.72 10.49
N THR A 4 -4.19 25.78 11.15
CA THR A 4 -2.74 25.58 11.03
C THR A 4 -2.49 24.21 10.41
N VAL A 5 -1.91 24.17 9.22
CA VAL A 5 -1.56 22.91 8.56
C VAL A 5 -0.34 22.31 9.26
N LEU A 6 -0.45 21.07 9.72
CA LEU A 6 0.64 20.33 10.36
C LEU A 6 1.43 19.52 9.34
N THR A 7 0.73 18.78 8.48
CA THR A 7 1.34 17.96 7.43
C THR A 7 0.36 17.70 6.29
N THR A 8 0.90 17.35 5.13
CA THR A 8 0.14 16.93 3.96
C THR A 8 0.79 15.66 3.41
N MET A 9 0.00 14.59 3.30
CA MET A 9 0.43 13.28 2.82
C MET A 9 -0.20 12.98 1.46
N PRO A 10 0.52 12.35 0.53
CA PRO A 10 -0.05 11.92 -0.74
C PRO A 10 -1.18 10.90 -0.50
N GLY A 11 -2.23 10.98 -1.31
CA GLY A 11 -3.30 9.99 -1.34
C GLY A 11 -2.99 8.83 -2.28
N SER A 12 -4.00 7.99 -2.54
CA SER A 12 -3.90 6.86 -3.47
C SER A 12 -3.81 7.26 -4.95
N ALA A 13 -4.05 8.54 -5.28
CA ALA A 13 -4.02 9.08 -6.63
C ALA A 13 -3.31 10.45 -6.65
N PRO A 14 -2.72 10.87 -7.79
CA PRO A 14 -1.95 12.12 -7.88
C PRO A 14 -2.71 13.39 -7.48
N TYR A 15 -4.03 13.42 -7.69
CA TYR A 15 -4.90 14.55 -7.38
C TYR A 15 -5.65 14.38 -6.06
N ARG A 16 -5.21 13.45 -5.20
CA ARG A 16 -5.80 13.19 -3.89
C ARG A 16 -4.73 13.28 -2.82
N ARG A 17 -5.07 13.86 -1.68
CA ARG A 17 -4.17 13.99 -0.54
C ARG A 17 -4.91 13.95 0.79
N LEU A 18 -4.18 13.60 1.86
CA LEU A 18 -4.65 13.74 3.23
C LEU A 18 -3.92 14.90 3.89
N GLN A 19 -4.65 15.91 4.31
CA GLN A 19 -4.12 17.05 5.06
C GLN A 19 -4.46 16.91 6.54
N VAL A 20 -3.46 17.10 7.39
CA VAL A 20 -3.64 17.15 8.85
C VAL A 20 -3.47 18.59 9.31
N SER A 21 -4.43 19.10 10.04
CA SER A 21 -4.43 20.48 10.54
C SER A 21 -4.90 20.58 11.99
N LEU A 22 -4.51 21.66 12.67
CA LEU A 22 -5.15 22.13 13.89
C LEU A 22 -6.20 23.17 13.53
N GLU A 23 -7.38 23.03 14.10
CA GLU A 23 -8.52 23.92 13.91
C GLU A 23 -9.15 24.27 15.25
N GLN A 24 -9.72 25.48 15.36
CA GLN A 24 -10.54 25.85 16.52
C GLN A 24 -12.02 25.62 16.21
N ASP A 25 -12.73 24.93 17.11
CA ASP A 25 -14.18 24.82 17.05
C ASP A 25 -14.88 26.13 17.45
N GLY A 26 -16.21 26.14 17.42
CA GLY A 26 -17.02 27.31 17.79
C GLY A 26 -16.86 27.73 19.27
N ASP A 27 -16.41 26.83 20.13
CA ASP A 27 -16.14 27.08 21.55
C ASP A 27 -14.68 27.46 21.81
N GLY A 28 -13.85 27.55 20.77
CA GLY A 28 -12.42 27.88 20.85
C GLY A 28 -11.53 26.69 21.23
N LYS A 29 -12.05 25.47 21.30
CA LYS A 29 -11.24 24.26 21.57
C LYS A 29 -10.44 23.89 20.33
N LEU A 30 -9.20 23.48 20.54
CA LEU A 30 -8.34 22.97 19.48
C LEU A 30 -8.69 21.52 19.15
N LEU A 31 -8.93 21.26 17.87
CA LEU A 31 -9.19 19.95 17.28
C LEU A 31 -8.11 19.62 16.25
N ILE A 32 -7.80 18.34 16.12
CA ILE A 32 -6.98 17.81 15.03
C ILE A 32 -7.92 17.37 13.92
N CYS A 33 -7.77 17.96 12.74
CA CYS A 33 -8.59 17.68 11.58
C CYS A 33 -7.79 16.87 10.55
N LEU A 34 -8.33 15.72 10.17
CA LEU A 34 -7.89 14.89 9.06
C LEU A 34 -8.80 15.19 7.87
N ALA A 35 -8.30 15.82 6.83
CA ALA A 35 -9.07 16.22 5.67
C ALA A 35 -8.56 15.51 4.41
N GLU A 36 -9.40 14.67 3.83
CA GLU A 36 -9.20 14.14 2.48
C GLU A 36 -9.54 15.24 1.48
N GLN A 37 -8.59 15.55 0.62
CA GLN A 37 -8.71 16.61 -0.37
C GLN A 37 -8.47 16.09 -1.78
N ASP A 38 -9.28 16.57 -2.70
CA ASP A 38 -9.13 16.36 -4.13
C ASP A 38 -8.75 17.66 -4.81
N TYR A 39 -8.03 17.57 -5.93
CA TYR A 39 -7.72 18.70 -6.80
C TYR A 39 -8.62 18.69 -8.03
N ALA A 40 -9.24 19.83 -8.31
CA ALA A 40 -9.94 20.06 -9.57
C ALA A 40 -9.42 21.35 -10.23
N GLU A 41 -9.25 21.29 -11.55
CA GLU A 41 -8.86 22.45 -12.34
C GLU A 41 -9.89 23.58 -12.20
N GLY A 42 -9.42 24.81 -11.99
CA GLY A 42 -10.27 25.98 -11.73
C GLY A 42 -10.78 26.13 -10.29
N ILE A 43 -10.73 25.08 -9.46
CA ILE A 43 -11.15 25.12 -8.04
C ILE A 43 -9.95 25.05 -7.10
N GLY A 44 -8.94 24.27 -7.48
CA GLY A 44 -7.81 23.94 -6.61
C GLY A 44 -8.13 22.76 -5.70
N TRP A 45 -7.49 22.73 -4.54
CA TRP A 45 -7.71 21.69 -3.54
C TRP A 45 -8.97 21.97 -2.72
N PHE A 46 -9.89 21.02 -2.69
CA PHE A 46 -11.11 21.09 -1.88
C PHE A 46 -11.25 19.84 -1.01
N THR A 47 -11.88 20.01 0.16
CA THR A 47 -12.10 18.91 1.09
C THR A 47 -13.29 18.09 0.64
N GLN A 48 -13.07 16.79 0.42
CA GLN A 48 -14.14 15.85 0.09
C GLN A 48 -14.72 15.23 1.37
N ARG A 49 -13.84 14.92 2.33
CA ARG A 49 -14.21 14.31 3.62
C ARG A 49 -13.29 14.84 4.71
N SER A 50 -13.83 15.01 5.92
CA SER A 50 -13.03 15.40 7.08
C SER A 50 -13.46 14.68 8.34
N LEU A 51 -12.50 14.46 9.23
CA LEU A 51 -12.70 13.96 10.58
C LEU A 51 -11.99 14.89 11.55
N ALA A 52 -12.75 15.51 12.44
CA ALA A 52 -12.21 16.32 13.53
C ALA A 52 -12.14 15.46 14.80
N LEU A 53 -11.01 15.52 15.48
CA LEU A 53 -10.72 14.74 16.68
C LEU A 53 -10.28 15.67 17.79
N ASP A 54 -10.82 15.47 18.98
CA ASP A 54 -10.25 16.08 20.17
C ASP A 54 -8.88 15.42 20.51
N PRO A 55 -8.05 16.05 21.35
CA PRO A 55 -6.73 15.52 21.70
C PRO A 55 -6.74 14.10 22.31
N ARG A 56 -7.79 13.72 23.05
CA ARG A 56 -7.90 12.38 23.66
C ARG A 56 -8.25 11.34 22.60
N GLN A 57 -9.16 11.66 21.68
CA GLN A 57 -9.49 10.80 20.54
C GLN A 57 -8.27 10.59 19.63
N TRP A 58 -7.51 11.66 19.38
CA TRP A 58 -6.27 11.57 18.61
C TRP A 58 -5.24 10.65 19.26
N ALA A 59 -4.99 10.80 20.56
CA ALA A 59 -4.05 9.93 21.27
C ALA A 59 -4.44 8.44 21.18
N ARG A 60 -5.74 8.14 21.28
CA ARG A 60 -6.26 6.76 21.12
C ARG A 60 -6.08 6.25 19.70
N LEU A 61 -6.33 7.10 18.69
CA LEU A 61 -6.12 6.75 17.29
C LEU A 61 -4.64 6.44 17.02
N GLN A 62 -3.72 7.27 17.52
CA GLN A 62 -2.29 7.02 17.40
C GLN A 62 -1.87 5.70 18.06
N ALA A 63 -2.42 5.39 19.24
CA ALA A 63 -2.16 4.12 19.90
C ALA A 63 -2.67 2.93 19.08
N ALA A 64 -3.88 3.03 18.52
CA ALA A 64 -4.47 1.98 17.69
C ALA A 64 -3.68 1.77 16.38
N LEU A 65 -3.30 2.86 15.69
CA LEU A 65 -2.51 2.79 14.45
C LEU A 65 -1.05 2.39 14.68
N GLY A 66 -0.53 2.65 15.88
CA GLY A 66 0.83 2.31 16.28
C GLY A 66 1.00 0.86 16.71
N SER A 67 -0.08 0.08 16.85
CA SER A 67 -0.03 -1.30 17.33
C SER A 67 0.69 -2.23 16.35
N ALA A 68 1.28 -3.32 16.85
CA ALA A 68 1.99 -4.28 16.02
C ALA A 68 1.04 -4.94 15.00
N GLU A 69 -0.18 -5.26 15.45
CA GLU A 69 -1.24 -5.87 14.64
C GLU A 69 -1.67 -4.93 13.50
N ALA A 70 -1.83 -3.63 13.79
CA ALA A 70 -2.17 -2.64 12.77
C ALA A 70 -1.04 -2.52 11.73
N ARG A 71 0.22 -2.58 12.16
CA ARG A 71 1.37 -2.53 11.24
C ARG A 71 1.45 -3.76 10.35
N GLU A 72 1.25 -4.96 10.91
CA GLU A 72 1.24 -6.21 10.16
C GLU A 72 0.11 -6.27 9.13
N ALA A 73 -1.07 -5.75 9.47
CA ALA A 73 -2.20 -5.69 8.55
C ALA A 73 -2.00 -4.75 7.34
N ILE A 74 -1.08 -3.77 7.46
CA ILE A 74 -0.80 -2.78 6.40
C ILE A 74 0.37 -3.22 5.50
N VAL A 75 1.12 -4.26 5.88
CA VAL A 75 2.15 -4.83 5.00
C VAL A 75 1.43 -5.44 3.79
N PRO A 76 1.67 -4.95 2.56
CA PRO A 76 1.09 -5.57 1.38
C PRO A 76 1.55 -7.03 1.35
N ALA A 77 0.59 -7.96 1.20
CA ALA A 77 0.90 -9.37 1.01
C ALA A 77 2.02 -9.47 -0.02
N ALA A 78 3.16 -10.02 0.41
CA ALA A 78 4.35 -10.12 -0.43
C ALA A 78 3.93 -10.61 -1.81
N GLU A 79 4.33 -9.90 -2.87
CA GLU A 79 4.06 -10.30 -4.25
C GLU A 79 4.34 -11.79 -4.39
N GLU A 80 3.27 -12.57 -4.58
CA GLU A 80 3.33 -14.01 -4.67
C GLU A 80 4.14 -14.31 -5.93
N ARG A 81 5.46 -14.54 -5.75
CA ARG A 81 6.36 -14.75 -6.88
C ARG A 81 5.79 -15.93 -7.68
N PRO A 82 5.51 -15.76 -8.99
CA PRO A 82 4.92 -16.83 -9.77
C PRO A 82 5.79 -18.07 -9.66
N ALA A 83 5.17 -19.22 -9.40
CA ALA A 83 5.89 -20.48 -9.25
C ALA A 83 6.65 -20.80 -10.55
N THR A 84 7.98 -20.73 -10.52
CA THR A 84 8.84 -21.22 -11.60
C THR A 84 8.89 -22.73 -11.53
N LEU A 85 8.11 -23.42 -12.37
CA LEU A 85 8.23 -24.85 -12.58
C LEU A 85 9.40 -25.13 -13.55
N PRO A 86 10.41 -25.92 -13.16
CA PRO A 86 11.48 -26.30 -14.08
C PRO A 86 10.90 -27.20 -15.17
N PHE A 87 11.03 -26.79 -16.44
CA PHE A 87 10.63 -27.62 -17.56
C PHE A 87 11.64 -28.75 -17.76
N PRO A 88 11.26 -30.04 -17.61
CA PRO A 88 12.17 -31.14 -17.89
C PRO A 88 12.41 -31.17 -19.40
N GLY A 89 13.62 -30.77 -19.80
CA GLY A 89 14.04 -30.81 -21.21
C GLY A 89 13.90 -32.22 -21.81
N PRO A 90 13.84 -32.33 -23.15
CA PRO A 90 13.70 -33.62 -23.82
C PRO A 90 14.83 -34.57 -23.42
N LYS A 91 14.46 -35.79 -23.00
CA LYS A 91 15.43 -36.83 -22.66
C LYS A 91 16.26 -37.17 -23.91
N PRO A 92 17.59 -37.28 -23.81
CA PRO A 92 18.40 -37.69 -24.95
C PRO A 92 17.97 -39.07 -25.44
N PRO A 93 17.96 -39.31 -26.76
CA PRO A 93 17.54 -40.60 -27.31
C PRO A 93 18.44 -41.72 -26.77
N HIS A 94 17.81 -42.80 -26.32
CA HIS A 94 18.51 -44.03 -25.92
C HIS A 94 19.36 -44.51 -27.11
N ARG A 95 20.68 -44.65 -26.91
CA ARG A 95 21.56 -45.32 -27.88
C ARG A 95 21.07 -46.77 -28.02
N PHE A 96 20.50 -47.11 -29.16
CA PHE A 96 20.24 -48.49 -29.53
C PHE A 96 21.58 -49.23 -29.65
N ARG A 97 21.70 -50.42 -29.04
CA ARG A 97 22.86 -51.31 -29.24
C ARG A 97 22.83 -51.82 -30.68
N LEU A 98 23.92 -51.61 -31.42
CA LEU A 98 24.17 -52.30 -32.69
C LEU A 98 24.28 -53.80 -32.42
N ALA A 99 23.54 -54.60 -33.18
CA ALA A 99 23.64 -56.06 -33.15
C ALA A 99 25.00 -56.50 -33.71
N ALA A 100 25.64 -57.46 -33.05
CA ALA A 100 26.81 -58.15 -33.57
C ALA A 100 26.36 -59.17 -34.63
N GLY A 101 26.64 -58.89 -35.91
CA GLY A 101 26.69 -59.89 -36.97
C GLY A 101 28.13 -59.90 -37.49
N ASP A 102 28.91 -60.92 -37.20
CA ASP A 102 29.02 -62.17 -37.96
C ASP A 102 29.75 -61.94 -39.29
N GLY A 103 31.06 -62.14 -39.26
CA GLY A 103 31.95 -62.15 -40.41
C GLY A 103 32.78 -63.42 -40.35
N SER A 104 32.30 -64.45 -41.03
CA SER A 104 33.04 -65.67 -41.35
C SER A 104 34.01 -65.40 -42.49
N GLU A 105 35.26 -65.84 -42.34
CA GLU A 105 36.13 -66.35 -43.42
C GLU A 105 36.93 -67.54 -42.87
#